data_AF-A0A426QI25-F1
#
_entry.id   AF-A0A426QI25-F1
#
_cell.length_a   1.000
_cell.length_b   1.000
_cell.length_c   1.000
_cell.angle_alpha   90.00
_cell.angle_beta   90.00
_cell.angle_gamma   90.00
#
_symmetry.space_group_name_H-M   'P 1'
#
loop_
_entity.id
_entity.type
_entity.pdbx_description
1 polymer ?
#
loop_
_entity_poly.entity_id
_entity_poly.type
_entity_poly.pdbx_seq_one_letter_code
_entity_poly.pdbx_strand_id
1 'polypeptide(L)'
;MRSEEILERLLQLAARLYAETEGFEQRSEDAQLWYNRGYANGMLTRLAELGYAEYIRRADINPDREGVVADQALLPWGKAYTHGYEVGYRETLEVLGGQP
;
A
#
# COMPACT_ATOMS: atom_id res chain seq x y z
N MET A 1 -8.27 9.87 -19.80
CA MET A 1 -9.56 9.29 -19.39
C MET A 1 -9.39 7.91 -18.74
N ARG A 2 -8.90 6.84 -19.42
CA ARG A 2 -8.71 5.52 -18.77
C ARG A 2 -7.73 5.51 -17.59
N SER A 3 -6.60 6.21 -17.70
CA SER A 3 -5.57 6.23 -16.64
C SER A 3 -5.99 7.00 -15.39
N GLU A 4 -6.86 8.00 -15.52
CA GLU A 4 -7.36 8.79 -14.38
C GLU A 4 -8.40 8.00 -13.58
N GLU A 5 -9.29 7.28 -14.27
CA GLU A 5 -10.23 6.35 -13.62
C GLU A 5 -9.48 5.23 -12.86
N ILE A 6 -8.42 4.70 -13.45
CA ILE A 6 -7.57 3.69 -12.80
C ILE A 6 -6.91 4.28 -11.55
N LEU A 7 -6.36 5.50 -11.63
CA LEU A 7 -5.77 6.18 -10.48
C LEU A 7 -6.79 6.36 -9.35
N GLU A 8 -8.00 6.83 -9.65
CA GLU A 8 -9.07 6.96 -8.65
C GLU A 8 -9.41 5.63 -7.99
N ARG A 9 -9.52 4.55 -8.76
CA ARG A 9 -9.78 3.20 -8.22
C ARG A 9 -8.65 2.70 -7.33
N LEU A 10 -7.40 2.97 -7.68
CA LEU A 10 -6.24 2.62 -6.86
C LEU A 10 -6.23 3.39 -5.54
N LEU A 11 -6.55 4.70 -5.56
CA LEU A 11 -6.66 5.52 -4.35
C LEU A 11 -7.81 5.06 -3.46
N GLN A 12 -8.97 4.72 -4.03
CA GLN A 12 -10.10 4.16 -3.28
C GLN A 12 -9.76 2.81 -2.64
N LEU A 13 -9.03 1.95 -3.36
CA LEU A 13 -8.56 0.67 -2.83
C LEU A 13 -7.57 0.89 -1.67
N ALA A 14 -6.58 1.77 -1.86
CA ALA A 14 -5.62 2.09 -0.80
C ALA A 14 -6.30 2.65 0.44
N ALA A 15 -7.22 3.62 0.28
CA ALA A 15 -7.98 4.19 1.39
C ALA A 15 -8.79 3.13 2.16
N ARG A 16 -9.46 2.23 1.43
CA ARG A 16 -10.22 1.13 2.04
C ARG A 16 -9.30 0.19 2.82
N LEU A 17 -8.19 -0.24 2.23
CA LEU A 17 -7.24 -1.11 2.90
C LEU A 17 -6.64 -0.45 4.15
N TYR A 18 -6.36 0.86 4.10
CA TYR A 18 -5.90 1.62 5.26
C TYR A 18 -6.92 1.62 6.41
N ALA A 19 -8.21 1.80 6.09
CA ALA A 19 -9.29 1.77 7.07
C ALA A 19 -9.52 0.36 7.65
N GLU A 20 -9.54 -0.67 6.80
CA GLU A 20 -9.75 -2.06 7.22
C GLU A 20 -8.59 -2.62 8.05
N THR A 21 -7.39 -2.06 7.88
CA THR A 21 -6.17 -2.48 8.60
C THR A 21 -5.79 -1.52 9.73
N GLU A 22 -6.69 -0.64 10.15
CA GLU A 22 -6.45 0.20 11.32
C GLU A 22 -6.12 -0.67 12.55
N GLY A 23 -5.05 -0.32 13.27
CA GLY A 23 -4.60 -1.07 14.44
C GLY A 23 -3.91 -2.41 14.15
N PHE A 24 -3.52 -2.70 12.89
CA PHE A 24 -2.81 -3.93 12.52
C PHE A 24 -1.57 -4.22 13.39
N GLU A 25 -0.87 -3.17 13.86
CA GLU A 25 0.33 -3.30 14.70
C GLU A 25 0.08 -4.08 16.00
N GLN A 26 -1.16 -4.09 16.50
CA GLN A 26 -1.55 -4.79 17.73
C GLN A 26 -1.97 -6.26 17.48
N ARG A 27 -2.01 -6.70 16.21
CA ARG A 27 -2.55 -8.00 15.79
C ARG A 27 -1.50 -8.81 15.04
N SER A 28 -0.43 -9.18 15.76
CA SER A 28 0.69 -9.96 15.21
C SER A 28 0.29 -11.34 14.68
N GLU A 29 -0.83 -11.88 15.17
CA GLU A 29 -1.39 -13.17 14.79
C GLU A 29 -2.11 -13.15 13.43
N ASP A 30 -2.55 -11.97 12.97
CA ASP A 30 -3.30 -11.82 11.72
C ASP A 30 -2.39 -11.35 10.59
N ALA A 31 -1.67 -12.30 9.99
CA ALA A 31 -0.76 -12.01 8.88
C ALA A 31 -1.45 -11.35 7.67
N GLN A 32 -2.76 -11.55 7.48
CA GLN A 32 -3.49 -10.94 6.36
C GLN A 32 -3.64 -9.43 6.56
N LEU A 33 -3.87 -8.96 7.79
CA LEU A 33 -3.90 -7.52 8.09
C LEU A 33 -2.55 -6.85 7.79
N TRP A 34 -1.44 -7.48 8.18
CA TRP A 34 -0.09 -6.99 7.89
C TRP A 34 0.20 -6.97 6.40
N TYR A 35 -0.17 -8.03 5.67
CA TYR A 35 -0.05 -8.07 4.21
C TYR A 35 -0.84 -6.94 3.55
N ASN A 36 -2.12 -6.78 3.92
CA ASN A 36 -2.99 -5.77 3.33
C ASN A 36 -2.50 -4.35 3.60
N ARG A 37 -1.98 -4.09 4.81
CA ARG A 37 -1.38 -2.80 5.15
C ARG A 37 -0.13 -2.54 4.33
N GLY A 38 0.77 -3.52 4.28
CA GLY A 38 1.97 -3.48 3.45
C GLY A 38 1.63 -3.17 2.00
N TYR A 39 0.69 -3.92 1.42
CA TYR A 39 0.20 -3.74 0.05
C TYR A 39 -0.27 -2.31 -0.20
N ALA A 40 -1.14 -1.79 0.65
CA ALA A 40 -1.62 -0.42 0.51
C ALA A 40 -0.48 0.60 0.60
N ASN A 41 0.45 0.44 1.54
CA ASN A 41 1.58 1.37 1.67
C ASN A 41 2.56 1.28 0.47
N GLY A 42 2.75 0.09 -0.09
CA GLY A 42 3.50 -0.12 -1.33
C GLY A 42 2.86 0.60 -2.52
N MET A 43 1.53 0.53 -2.64
CA MET A 43 0.77 1.27 -3.65
C MET A 43 1.01 2.78 -3.52
N LEU A 44 0.84 3.34 -2.31
CA LEU A 44 0.98 4.78 -2.06
C LEU A 44 2.40 5.26 -2.33
N THR A 45 3.41 4.47 -1.97
CA THR A 45 4.81 4.79 -2.27
C THR A 45 5.04 4.85 -3.77
N ARG A 46 4.55 3.85 -4.52
CA ARG A 46 4.70 3.85 -5.98
C ARG A 46 3.95 5.03 -6.62
N LEU A 47 2.74 5.32 -6.17
CA LEU A 47 1.96 6.46 -6.65
C LEU A 47 2.69 7.80 -6.39
N ALA A 48 3.28 7.96 -5.21
CA ALA A 48 4.06 9.15 -4.87
C ALA A 48 5.29 9.31 -5.80
N GLU A 49 6.05 8.24 -6.03
CA GLU A 49 7.20 8.23 -6.95
C GLU A 49 6.81 8.55 -8.41
N LEU A 50 5.62 8.11 -8.84
CA LEU A 50 5.08 8.42 -10.16
C LEU A 50 4.54 9.86 -10.29
N GLY A 51 4.62 10.67 -9.23
CA GLY A 51 4.20 12.09 -9.25
C GLY A 51 2.76 12.33 -8.76
N TYR A 52 2.07 11.32 -8.22
CA TYR A 52 0.68 11.43 -7.75
C TYR A 52 0.55 11.79 -6.26
N ALA A 53 1.62 12.29 -5.63
CA ALA A 53 1.61 12.63 -4.20
C ALA A 53 0.50 13.63 -3.81
N GLU A 54 0.15 14.57 -4.69
CA GLU A 54 -0.94 15.51 -4.46
C GLU A 54 -2.32 14.83 -4.46
N TYR A 55 -2.52 13.78 -5.26
CA TYR A 55 -3.76 13.01 -5.26
C TYR A 55 -3.93 12.20 -3.98
N ILE A 56 -2.84 11.63 -3.45
CA ILE A 56 -2.82 10.95 -2.14
C ILE A 56 -3.26 11.92 -1.04
N ARG A 57 -2.70 13.14 -1.02
CA ARG A 57 -3.10 14.19 -0.06
C ARG A 57 -4.58 14.54 -0.16
N ARG A 58 -5.10 14.71 -1.38
CA ARG A 58 -6.53 15.02 -1.62
C ARG A 58 -7.47 13.88 -1.20
N ALA A 59 -6.99 12.65 -1.27
CA ALA A 59 -7.72 11.47 -0.80
C ALA A 59 -7.66 11.30 0.74
N ASP A 60 -6.98 12.21 1.46
CA ASP A 60 -6.82 12.18 2.92
C ASP A 60 -6.23 10.88 3.46
N ILE A 61 -5.32 10.26 2.68
CA ILE A 61 -4.61 9.06 3.08
C ILE A 61 -3.26 9.49 3.67
N ASN A 62 -2.97 9.04 4.89
CA ASN A 62 -1.67 9.23 5.53
C ASN A 62 -0.84 7.94 5.41
N PRO A 63 0.14 7.85 4.50
CA PRO A 63 0.96 6.65 4.32
C PRO A 63 1.73 6.30 5.60
N ASP A 64 2.10 5.03 5.74
CA ASP A 64 2.93 4.65 6.88
C ASP A 64 4.36 5.14 6.65
N ARG A 65 5.03 5.48 7.75
CA ARG A 65 6.45 5.83 7.71
C ARG A 65 7.27 4.67 7.17
N GLU A 66 8.40 4.98 6.54
CA GLU A 66 9.37 3.95 6.17
C GLU A 66 9.84 3.15 7.40
N GLY A 67 10.12 1.87 7.19
CA GLY A 67 10.69 1.01 8.22
C GLY A 67 9.69 0.50 9.29
N VAL A 68 8.38 0.48 9.02
CA VAL A 68 7.35 -0.11 9.92
C VAL A 68 7.79 -1.44 10.54
N VAL A 69 8.37 -2.33 9.73
CA VAL A 69 8.77 -3.67 10.13
C VAL A 69 10.29 -3.89 10.15
N ALA A 70 11.11 -2.84 10.18
CA ALA A 70 12.57 -2.96 10.06
C ALA A 70 13.16 -3.96 11.08
N ASP A 71 12.80 -3.83 12.35
CA ASP A 71 13.27 -4.73 13.43
C ASP A 71 12.49 -6.05 13.52
N GLN A 72 11.46 -6.20 12.67
CA GLN A 72 10.50 -7.31 12.69
C GLN A 72 10.49 -8.10 11.38
N ALA A 73 11.36 -7.77 10.43
CA ALA A 73 11.33 -8.28 9.05
C ALA A 73 11.45 -9.82 8.95
N LEU A 74 12.03 -10.46 9.97
CA LEU A 74 12.16 -11.92 10.02
C LEU A 74 10.96 -12.63 10.67
N LEU A 75 10.08 -11.90 11.35
CA LEU A 75 8.87 -12.42 11.98
C LEU A 75 7.78 -12.70 10.93
N PRO A 76 6.83 -13.62 11.20
CA PRO A 76 5.81 -13.99 10.22
C PRO A 76 5.02 -12.80 9.68
N TRP A 77 4.57 -11.89 10.54
CA TRP A 77 3.83 -10.70 10.15
C TRP A 77 4.70 -9.63 9.48
N GLY A 78 5.97 -9.51 9.89
CA GLY A 78 6.93 -8.64 9.21
C GLY A 78 7.19 -9.08 7.77
N LYS A 79 7.35 -10.39 7.54
CA LYS A 79 7.42 -10.96 6.19
C LYS A 79 6.13 -10.72 5.40
N ALA A 80 4.97 -10.85 6.04
CA ALA A 80 3.69 -10.60 5.39
C ALA A 80 3.55 -9.14 4.93
N TYR A 81 3.91 -8.18 5.79
CA TYR A 81 3.94 -6.76 5.44
C TYR A 81 4.93 -6.47 4.32
N THR A 82 6.17 -6.94 4.42
CA THR A 82 7.20 -6.70 3.39
C THR A 82 6.76 -7.27 2.05
N HIS A 83 6.20 -8.49 2.04
CA HIS A 83 5.71 -9.09 0.81
C HIS A 83 4.52 -8.32 0.23
N GLY A 84 3.55 -7.93 1.06
CA GLY A 84 2.44 -7.09 0.63
C GLY A 84 2.94 -5.80 -0.01
N TYR A 85 3.88 -5.11 0.65
CA TYR A 85 4.49 -3.88 0.16
C TYR A 85 5.13 -4.05 -1.22
N GLU A 86 5.98 -5.07 -1.40
CA GLU A 86 6.63 -5.35 -2.68
C GLU A 86 5.61 -5.60 -3.81
N VAL A 87 4.55 -6.36 -3.51
CA VAL A 87 3.50 -6.67 -4.49
C VAL A 87 2.69 -5.42 -4.83
N GLY A 88 2.20 -4.68 -3.84
CA GLY A 88 1.41 -3.45 -4.07
C GLY A 88 2.20 -2.39 -4.83
N TYR A 89 3.49 -2.26 -4.52
CA TYR A 89 4.40 -1.37 -5.25
C TYR A 89 4.55 -1.77 -6.73
N ARG A 90 4.80 -3.05 -7.00
CA ARG A 90 4.98 -3.56 -8.37
C ARG A 90 3.69 -3.48 -9.18
N GLU A 91 2.58 -3.98 -8.65
CA GLU A 91 1.31 -4.06 -9.39
C GLU A 91 0.73 -2.67 -9.69
N THR A 92 0.95 -1.69 -8.82
CA THR A 92 0.56 -0.29 -9.08
C THR A 92 1.20 0.25 -10.35
N LEU A 93 2.48 -0.08 -10.59
CA LEU A 93 3.16 0.28 -11.84
C LEU A 93 2.54 -0.43 -13.04
N GLU A 94 2.32 -1.74 -12.93
CA GLU A 94 1.80 -2.56 -14.03
C GLU A 94 0.41 -2.10 -14.48
N VAL A 95 -0.44 -1.76 -13.52
CA VAL A 95 -1.81 -1.30 -13.75
C VAL A 95 -1.84 0.11 -14.37
N LEU A 96 -0.98 1.03 -13.91
CA LEU A 96 -0.95 2.41 -14.44
C LEU A 96 -0.15 2.55 -15.74
N GLY A 97 0.96 1.81 -15.86
CA GLY A 97 1.85 1.83 -17.01
C GLY A 97 1.32 1.03 -18.20
N GLY A 98 0.32 0.17 -17.98
CA GLY A 98 -0.08 -0.84 -18.95
C GLY A 98 1.00 -1.91 -19.06
N GLN A 99 0.64 -3.17 -18.84
CA GLN A 99 1.51 -4.26 -19.28
C GLN A 99 1.62 -4.24 -20.82
N PRO A 100 2.74 -4.73 -21.41
CA PRO A 100 2.97 -4.76 -22.86
C PRO A 100 1.85 -5.45 -23.65
#